data_AF-A0A090IUX7-F1
#
_entry.id   AF-A0A090IUX7-F1
#
_cell.length_a   1.000
_cell.length_b   1.000
_cell.length_c   1.000
_cell.angle_alpha   90.00
_cell.angle_beta   90.00
_cell.angle_gamma   90.00
#
_symmetry.space_group_name_H-M   'P 1'
#
loop_
_entity.id
_entity.type
_entity.pdbx_description
1 polymer ?
#
loop_
_entity_poly.entity_id
_entity_poly.type
_entity_poly.pdbx_seq_one_letter_code
_entity_poly.pdbx_strand_id
1 'polypeptide(L)'
;MMKKLIITFLTLFLIFPSIAYGQTTYTVQPGDSMWRISVRFQVGLSELIRANPQIKNPALIYPNQKLTIPQISEKNVEAQVVQLVNQERAKAGLKPLIHNWELSRVARYKSMDMRDRG
;
A
#
# COMPACT_ATOMS: atom_id res chain seq x y z
N MET A 1 19.66 -44.40 15.37
CA MET A 1 19.52 -43.83 14.01
C MET A 1 18.49 -42.68 13.94
N MET A 2 17.45 -42.65 14.78
CA MET A 2 16.39 -41.62 14.80
C MET A 2 16.83 -40.21 15.26
N LYS A 3 17.91 -40.08 16.04
CA LYS A 3 18.43 -38.77 16.49
C LYS A 3 19.05 -37.93 15.37
N LYS A 4 19.64 -38.60 14.36
CA LYS A 4 20.23 -37.92 13.18
C LYS A 4 19.13 -37.37 12.26
N LEU A 5 17.95 -38.01 12.24
CA LEU A 5 16.79 -37.57 11.46
C LEU A 5 16.15 -36.29 12.05
N ILE A 6 16.16 -36.14 13.37
CA ILE A 6 15.68 -34.92 14.07
C ILE A 6 16.62 -33.74 13.79
N ILE A 7 17.93 -33.97 13.80
CA ILE A 7 18.93 -32.92 13.54
C ILE A 7 18.84 -32.44 12.09
N THR A 8 18.63 -33.32 11.12
CA THR A 8 18.45 -32.92 9.71
C THR A 8 17.15 -32.15 9.46
N PHE A 9 16.08 -32.42 10.22
CA PHE A 9 14.84 -31.65 10.15
C PHE A 9 14.99 -30.24 10.78
N LEU A 10 15.78 -30.12 11.85
CA LEU A 10 16.08 -28.85 12.51
C LEU A 10 16.98 -27.95 11.65
N THR A 11 17.93 -28.53 10.92
CA THR A 11 18.80 -27.77 10.00
C THR A 11 18.08 -27.29 8.73
N LEU A 12 17.01 -27.97 8.31
CA LEU A 12 16.24 -27.60 7.12
C LEU A 12 15.35 -26.35 7.34
N PHE A 13 15.07 -25.99 8.59
CA PHE A 13 14.27 -24.79 8.92
C PHE A 13 15.08 -23.48 8.91
N LEU A 14 16.41 -23.55 8.90
CA LEU A 14 17.31 -22.37 8.96
C LEU A 14 17.67 -21.75 7.61
N ILE A 15 17.25 -22.37 6.49
CA ILE A 15 17.50 -21.90 5.12
C ILE A 15 16.26 -21.30 4.46
N PHE A 16 15.17 -21.07 5.20
CA PHE A 16 14.04 -20.31 4.66
C PHE A 16 14.45 -18.84 4.50
N PRO A 17 14.50 -18.30 3.26
CA PRO A 17 14.77 -16.89 3.06
C PRO A 17 13.66 -16.08 3.74
N SER A 18 14.06 -15.22 4.69
CA SER A 18 13.15 -14.24 5.27
C SER A 18 12.85 -13.18 4.21
N ILE A 19 11.64 -13.23 3.64
CA ILE A 19 11.15 -12.18 2.76
C ILE A 19 10.94 -10.94 3.62
N ALA A 20 11.85 -9.98 3.52
CA ALA A 20 11.70 -8.66 4.14
C ALA A 20 10.72 -7.83 3.30
N TYR A 21 9.51 -7.63 3.79
CA TYR A 21 8.57 -6.68 3.20
C TYR A 21 9.07 -5.27 3.48
N GLY A 22 9.49 -4.54 2.44
CA GLY A 22 9.92 -3.15 2.54
C GLY A 22 8.75 -2.24 2.92
N GLN A 23 8.48 -2.09 4.22
CA GLN A 23 7.54 -1.10 4.73
C GLN A 23 8.22 0.26 4.76
N THR A 24 7.71 1.21 3.96
CA THR A 24 8.19 2.59 3.99
C THR A 24 7.76 3.22 5.31
N THR A 25 8.71 3.64 6.13
CA THR A 25 8.43 4.33 7.39
C THR A 25 8.65 5.83 7.22
N TYR A 26 7.69 6.65 7.65
CA TYR A 26 7.79 8.10 7.68
C TYR A 26 7.90 8.59 9.12
N THR A 27 8.78 9.55 9.37
CA THR A 27 8.90 10.21 10.67
C THR A 27 8.18 11.55 10.62
N VAL A 28 7.14 11.70 11.43
CA VAL A 28 6.28 12.88 11.51
C VAL A 28 7.09 14.12 11.85
N GLN A 29 6.88 15.20 11.09
CA GLN A 29 7.51 16.49 11.30
C GLN A 29 6.55 17.48 11.97
N PRO A 30 7.05 18.55 12.62
CA PRO A 30 6.21 19.62 13.13
C PRO A 30 5.26 20.18 12.06
N GLY A 31 3.97 20.28 12.41
CA GLY A 31 2.93 20.80 11.54
C GLY A 31 2.35 19.78 10.55
N ASP A 32 2.74 18.51 10.60
CA ASP A 32 2.11 17.47 9.81
C ASP A 32 0.72 17.07 10.34
N SER A 33 -0.11 16.58 9.42
CA SER A 33 -1.34 15.86 9.71
C SER A 33 -1.35 14.56 8.92
N MET A 34 -2.06 13.53 9.39
CA MET A 34 -2.19 12.29 8.62
C MET A 34 -2.74 12.53 7.21
N TRP A 35 -3.64 13.51 7.04
CA TRP A 35 -4.16 13.89 5.72
C TRP A 35 -3.07 14.46 4.79
N ARG A 36 -2.24 15.40 5.27
CA ARG A 36 -1.14 15.95 4.48
C ARG A 36 -0.12 14.87 4.11
N ILE A 37 0.19 13.99 5.05
CA ILE A 37 1.08 12.86 4.83
C ILE A 37 0.49 11.92 3.77
N SER A 38 -0.79 11.56 3.89
CA SER A 38 -1.43 10.66 2.92
C SER A 38 -1.42 11.26 1.51
N VAL A 39 -1.70 12.56 1.37
CA VAL A 39 -1.63 13.27 0.09
C VAL A 39 -0.21 13.26 -0.47
N ARG A 40 0.81 13.56 0.35
CA ARG A 40 2.22 13.55 -0.06
C ARG A 40 2.65 12.19 -0.61
N PHE A 41 2.20 11.11 0.01
CA PHE A 41 2.53 9.74 -0.41
C PHE A 41 1.53 9.15 -1.41
N GLN A 42 0.54 9.93 -1.86
CA GLN A 42 -0.53 9.50 -2.77
C GLN A 42 -1.24 8.22 -2.29
N VAL A 43 -1.43 8.12 -0.97
CA VAL A 43 -2.21 7.07 -0.31
C VAL A 43 -3.51 7.70 0.22
N GLY A 44 -4.53 6.88 0.41
CA GLY A 44 -5.76 7.30 1.05
C GLY A 44 -5.58 7.47 2.55
N LEU A 45 -6.33 8.41 3.13
CA LEU A 45 -6.28 8.68 4.56
C LEU A 45 -6.72 7.45 5.38
N SER A 46 -7.81 6.79 4.98
CA SER A 46 -8.30 5.59 5.67
C SER A 46 -7.30 4.43 5.60
N GLU A 47 -6.57 4.31 4.49
CA GLU A 47 -5.52 3.30 4.32
C GLU A 47 -4.33 3.59 5.24
N LEU A 48 -3.90 4.86 5.30
CA LEU A 48 -2.84 5.27 6.20
C LEU A 48 -3.22 5.04 7.66
N ILE A 49 -4.46 5.34 8.05
CA ILE A 49 -4.98 5.09 9.41
C ILE A 49 -4.97 3.60 9.71
N ARG A 50 -5.50 2.77 8.80
CA ARG A 50 -5.56 1.31 8.98
C ARG A 50 -4.18 0.67 9.05
N ALA A 51 -3.19 1.23 8.33
CA ALA A 51 -1.80 0.78 8.39
C ALA A 51 -1.09 1.15 9.71
N ASN A 52 -1.67 2.04 10.51
CA ASN A 52 -1.10 2.53 11.76
C ASN A 52 -2.05 2.30 12.96
N PRO A 53 -2.40 1.04 13.28
CA PRO A 53 -3.33 0.73 14.38
C PRO A 53 -2.79 1.15 15.76
N GLN A 54 -1.49 1.40 15.89
CA GLN A 54 -0.88 1.93 17.09
C GLN A 54 -1.34 3.37 17.41
N ILE A 55 -1.91 4.10 16.45
CA ILE A 55 -2.40 5.47 16.64
C ILE A 55 -3.90 5.46 16.92
N LYS A 56 -4.25 5.59 18.20
CA LYS A 56 -5.64 5.55 18.67
C LYS A 56 -6.47 6.73 18.16
N ASN A 57 -5.88 7.92 18.08
CA ASN A 57 -6.53 9.11 17.56
C ASN A 57 -5.80 9.60 16.29
N PRO A 58 -6.29 9.27 15.09
CA PRO A 58 -5.70 9.71 13.83
C PRO A 58 -5.58 11.23 13.64
N ALA A 59 -6.42 12.01 14.34
CA ALA A 59 -6.36 13.47 14.29
C ALA A 59 -5.21 14.05 15.11
N LEU A 60 -4.55 13.23 15.95
CA LEU A 60 -3.51 13.66 16.86
C LEU A 60 -2.23 12.84 16.67
N ILE A 61 -1.26 13.43 15.97
CA ILE A 61 0.08 12.87 15.76
C ILE A 61 1.13 13.85 16.26
N TYR A 62 2.26 13.32 16.73
CA TYR A 62 3.33 14.15 17.30
C TYR A 62 4.61 14.05 16.47
N PRO A 63 5.47 15.10 16.46
CA PRO A 63 6.78 15.04 15.84
C PRO A 63 7.61 13.85 16.34
N ASN A 64 8.45 13.30 15.48
CA ASN A 64 9.28 12.10 15.70
C ASN A 64 8.51 10.77 15.80
N GLN A 65 7.17 10.80 15.72
CA GLN A 65 6.38 9.59 15.64
C GLN A 65 6.63 8.88 14.31
N LYS A 66 6.76 7.56 14.35
CA LYS A 66 6.94 6.73 13.15
C LYS A 66 5.58 6.25 12.64
N LEU A 67 5.31 6.56 11.38
CA LEU A 67 4.14 6.07 10.65
C LEU A 67 4.59 5.09 9.56
N THR A 68 3.89 3.97 9.50
CA THR A 68 3.99 3.00 8.41
C THR A 68 3.19 3.54 7.23
N ILE A 69 3.86 3.81 6.12
CA ILE A 69 3.21 4.20 4.86
C ILE A 69 2.88 2.91 4.09
N PRO A 70 1.59 2.62 3.85
CA PRO A 70 1.21 1.40 3.16
C PRO A 70 1.63 1.43 1.70
N GLN A 71 2.26 0.35 1.24
CA GLN A 71 2.44 0.07 -0.18
C GLN A 71 1.20 -0.65 -0.67
N ILE A 72 0.29 0.08 -1.32
CA ILE A 72 -0.98 -0.50 -1.80
C ILE A 72 -0.69 -1.22 -3.12
N SER A 73 -0.79 -2.55 -3.12
CA SER A 73 -0.64 -3.36 -4.34
C SER A 73 -1.64 -2.98 -5.43
N GLU A 74 -2.82 -2.47 -5.07
CA GLU A 74 -3.82 -1.94 -6.00
C GLU A 74 -3.28 -0.76 -6.83
N LYS A 75 -2.33 0.03 -6.31
CA LYS A 75 -1.66 1.08 -7.10
C LYS A 75 -0.97 0.50 -8.34
N ASN A 76 -0.44 -0.72 -8.23
CA ASN A 76 0.19 -1.42 -9.36
C ASN A 76 -0.87 -1.94 -10.34
N VAL A 77 -2.02 -2.39 -9.84
CA VAL A 77 -3.14 -2.85 -10.68
C VAL A 77 -3.75 -1.68 -11.46
N GLU A 78 -3.98 -0.55 -10.81
CA GLU A 78 -4.48 0.67 -11.46
C GLU A 78 -3.52 1.16 -12.55
N ALA A 79 -2.22 1.23 -12.25
CA ALA A 79 -1.21 1.63 -13.22
C ALA A 79 -1.21 0.68 -14.43
N GLN A 80 -1.32 -0.63 -14.18
CA GLN A 80 -1.43 -1.64 -15.23
C GLN A 80 -2.69 -1.44 -16.08
N VAL A 81 -3.84 -1.17 -15.46
CA VAL A 81 -5.10 -0.90 -16.18
C VAL A 81 -4.96 0.34 -17.06
N VAL A 82 -4.40 1.44 -16.54
CA VAL A 82 -4.17 2.67 -17.33
C VAL A 82 -3.25 2.39 -18.51
N GLN A 83 -2.18 1.61 -18.29
CA GLN A 83 -1.27 1.22 -19.36
C GLN A 83 -1.97 0.43 -20.46
N LEU A 84 -2.74 -0.61 -20.10
CA LEU A 84 -3.49 -1.43 -21.05
C LEU A 84 -4.53 -0.59 -21.81
N VAL A 85 -5.27 0.28 -21.10
CA VAL A 85 -6.23 1.19 -21.72
C VAL A 85 -5.54 2.13 -22.71
N ASN A 86 -4.35 2.64 -22.39
CA ASN A 86 -3.60 3.50 -23.30
C ASN A 86 -3.09 2.75 -24.54
N GLN A 87 -2.75 1.46 -24.41
CA GLN A 87 -2.42 0.62 -25.56
C GLN A 87 -3.61 0.49 -26.51
N GLU A 88 -4.81 0.22 -25.98
CA GLU A 88 -6.02 0.13 -26.81
C GLU A 88 -6.44 1.49 -27.42
N ARG A 89 -6.30 2.59 -26.66
CA ARG A 89 -6.55 3.95 -27.16
C ARG A 89 -5.61 4.32 -28.30
N ALA A 90 -4.34 3.91 -28.22
CA ALA A 90 -3.37 4.14 -29.28
C ALA A 90 -3.74 3.41 -30.58
N LYS A 91 -4.21 2.15 -30.48
CA LYS A 91 -4.74 1.41 -31.64
C LYS A 91 -5.94 2.11 -32.29
N ALA A 92 -6.77 2.77 -31.48
CA ALA A 92 -7.90 3.56 -31.93
C ALA A 92 -7.54 5.02 -32.35
N GLY A 93 -6.26 5.41 -32.33
CA GLY A 93 -5.83 6.77 -32.68
C GLY A 93 -6.23 7.86 -31.67
N LEU A 94 -6.59 7.48 -30.44
CA LEU A 94 -7.03 8.39 -29.39
C LEU A 94 -5.85 8.88 -28.54
N LYS A 95 -6.00 10.08 -27.96
CA LYS A 95 -5.02 10.61 -27.00
C LYS A 95 -4.90 9.71 -25.77
N PRO A 96 -3.71 9.53 -25.17
CA PRO A 96 -3.54 8.77 -23.95
C PRO A 96 -4.37 9.32 -22.79
N LEU A 97 -4.90 8.41 -21.97
CA LEU A 97 -5.51 8.73 -20.68
C LEU A 97 -4.42 9.21 -19.72
N ILE A 98 -4.64 10.38 -19.11
CA ILE A 98 -3.77 10.92 -18.07
C ILE A 98 -4.22 10.34 -16.73
N HIS A 99 -3.27 9.76 -15.99
CA HIS A 99 -3.53 9.21 -14.67
C HIS A 99 -3.72 10.34 -13.64
N ASN A 100 -4.82 10.31 -12.90
CA ASN A 100 -5.06 11.17 -11.75
C ASN A 100 -5.29 10.29 -10.51
N TRP A 101 -4.33 10.32 -9.59
CA TRP A 101 -4.33 9.49 -8.37
C TRP A 101 -5.53 9.77 -7.45
N GLU A 102 -6.05 11.00 -7.42
CA GLU A 102 -7.20 11.35 -6.59
C GLU A 102 -8.47 10.71 -7.12
N LEU A 103 -8.65 10.76 -8.45
CA LEU A 103 -9.78 10.12 -9.12
C LEU A 103 -9.72 8.60 -8.95
N SER A 104 -8.54 7.99 -9.12
CA SER A 104 -8.34 6.57 -8.88
C SER A 104 -8.69 6.17 -7.44
N ARG A 105 -8.25 6.94 -6.45
CA ARG A 105 -8.60 6.71 -5.04
C ARG A 105 -10.11 6.75 -4.80
N VAL A 106 -10.82 7.74 -5.37
CA VAL A 106 -12.28 7.82 -5.25
C VAL A 106 -12.95 6.62 -5.92
N ALA A 107 -12.47 6.21 -7.09
CA ALA A 107 -12.97 5.03 -7.79
C ALA A 107 -12.78 3.76 -6.95
N ARG A 108 -11.63 3.61 -6.26
CA ARG A 108 -11.38 2.51 -5.32
C ARG A 108 -12.37 2.51 -4.17
N TYR A 109 -12.57 3.64 -3.49
CA TYR A 109 -13.54 3.71 -2.41
C TYR A 109 -14.95 3.39 -2.86
N LYS A 110 -15.34 3.86 -4.05
CA LYS A 110 -16.64 3.52 -4.63
C LYS A 110 -16.75 2.03 -4.95
N SER A 111 -15.71 1.43 -5.53
CA SER A 111 -15.68 -0.01 -5.81
C SER A 111 -15.78 -0.84 -4.53
N MET A 112 -15.07 -0.44 -3.47
CA MET A 112 -15.17 -1.09 -2.15
C MET A 112 -16.57 -0.95 -1.56
N ASP A 113 -17.16 0.25 -1.60
CA ASP A 113 -18.53 0.50 -1.11
C ASP A 113 -19.57 -0.33 -1.89
N MET A 114 -19.43 -0.43 -3.22
CA MET A 114 -20.28 -1.28 -4.05
C MET A 114 -20.10 -2.77 -3.75
N ARG A 115 -18.89 -3.24 -3.45
CA ARG A 115 -18.64 -4.64 -3.07
C ARG A 115 -19.23 -4.98 -1.71
N ASP A 116 -19.10 -4.06 -0.75
CA ASP A 116 -19.41 -4.33 0.66
C ASP A 116 -20.87 -3.97 1.02
N ARG A 117 -21.53 -3.09 0.24
CA ARG A 117 -22.88 -2.57 0.52
C ARG A 117 -23.82 -2.52 -0.69
N GLY A 118 -23.37 -2.96 -1.87
CA GLY A 118 -24.15 -2.96 -3.11
C GLY A 118 -25.06 -4.16 -3.27
#